data_AF-A0A6V7MCE4-F1
#
_entry.id   AF-A0A6V7MCE4-F1
#
_cell.length_a   1.000
_cell.length_b   1.000
_cell.length_c   1.000
_cell.angle_alpha   90.00
_cell.angle_beta   90.00
_cell.angle_gamma   90.00
#
_symmetry.space_group_name_H-M   'P 1'
#
loop_
_entity.id
_entity.type
_entity.pdbx_description
1 polymer ?
#
loop_
_entity_poly.entity_id
_entity_poly.type
_entity_poly.pdbx_seq_one_letter_code
_entity_poly.pdbx_strand_id
1 'polypeptide(L)'
;WTSKIKTNFSKESPVYLLGSSYHKKQDESPEKASEAAGFDTDSSGEVSIAEDAINMDEGMEGFKRDFVSRIWLTYRREFPILNGSTFTSDCGWGCMLRSGQMMLAQALVCHFLGRGWRWNSEVATQTDQQQMEERTHRRIIKWFGDQPVAQSPFSIHTLVSLGASAGKKAGDWYGPASVAHILSQAVAAGGNRHQELENLAVYVAQDCA
;
A
#
# COMPACT_ATOMS: atom_id res chain seq x y z
N TRP A 1 -26.31 9.10 -18.56
CA TRP A 1 -26.20 7.65 -18.38
C TRP A 1 -25.84 7.37 -16.93
N THR A 2 -26.82 7.40 -16.03
CA THR A 2 -26.62 7.02 -14.62
C THR A 2 -26.95 5.54 -14.50
N SER A 3 -25.98 4.69 -14.82
CA SER A 3 -26.10 3.27 -14.53
C SER A 3 -26.21 3.10 -13.02
N LYS A 4 -27.44 2.90 -12.52
CA LYS A 4 -27.71 2.45 -11.16
C LYS A 4 -27.26 0.99 -11.06
N ILE A 5 -25.95 0.75 -11.09
CA ILE A 5 -25.38 -0.54 -10.75
C ILE A 5 -25.55 -0.65 -9.23
N LYS A 6 -26.68 -1.21 -8.79
CA LYS A 6 -26.75 -1.81 -7.46
C LYS A 6 -25.83 -3.03 -7.53
N THR A 7 -24.59 -2.85 -7.12
CA THR A 7 -23.67 -3.95 -6.91
C THR A 7 -24.26 -4.88 -5.86
N ASN A 8 -24.59 -6.11 -6.25
CA ASN A 8 -25.06 -7.16 -5.35
C ASN A 8 -23.86 -7.75 -4.59
N PHE A 9 -23.29 -6.99 -3.66
CA PHE A 9 -22.31 -7.53 -2.74
C PHE A 9 -23.03 -8.33 -1.66
N SER A 10 -22.63 -9.58 -1.47
CA SER A 10 -23.04 -10.36 -0.31
C SER A 10 -22.49 -9.68 0.96
N LYS A 11 -23.36 -9.50 1.96
CA LYS A 11 -22.97 -8.95 3.26
C LYS A 11 -22.20 -9.94 4.13
N GLU A 12 -22.19 -11.21 3.72
CA GLU A 12 -21.62 -12.34 4.45
C GLU A 12 -20.32 -12.85 3.82
N SER A 13 -20.00 -12.41 2.59
CA SER A 13 -18.74 -12.76 1.95
C SER A 13 -17.56 -12.04 2.61
N PRO A 14 -16.39 -12.69 2.73
CA PRO A 14 -15.21 -12.04 3.27
C PRO A 14 -14.74 -10.89 2.38
N VAL A 15 -14.16 -9.87 3.02
CA VAL A 15 -13.46 -8.79 2.35
C VAL A 15 -11.98 -9.14 2.28
N TYR A 16 -11.43 -9.18 1.07
CA TYR A 16 -9.99 -9.38 0.88
C TYR A 16 -9.28 -8.05 0.67
N LEU A 17 -8.18 -7.86 1.39
CA LEU A 17 -7.29 -6.72 1.21
C LEU A 17 -5.85 -7.24 1.16
N LEU A 18 -5.21 -7.15 -0.01
CA LEU A 18 -3.79 -7.43 -0.21
C LEU A 18 -3.30 -8.74 0.45
N GLY A 19 -4.01 -9.84 0.19
CA GLY A 19 -3.69 -11.18 0.71
C GLY A 19 -4.29 -11.53 2.07
N SER A 20 -4.90 -10.57 2.79
CA SER A 20 -5.60 -10.83 4.06
C SER A 20 -7.10 -10.96 3.85
N SER A 21 -7.74 -11.85 4.60
CA SER A 21 -9.20 -12.11 4.56
C SER A 21 -9.87 -11.62 5.83
N TYR A 22 -10.94 -10.84 5.70
CA TYR A 22 -11.68 -10.25 6.81
C TYR A 22 -13.14 -10.70 6.78
N HIS A 23 -13.58 -11.35 7.85
CA HIS A 23 -14.96 -11.82 7.99
C HIS A 23 -15.77 -10.84 8.83
N LYS A 24 -17.06 -10.72 8.52
CA LYS A 24 -18.01 -10.06 9.42
C LYS A 24 -18.29 -11.03 10.57
N LYS A 25 -18.27 -10.57 11.83
CA LYS A 25 -18.64 -11.41 12.97
C LYS A 25 -20.07 -11.94 12.74
N GLN A 26 -20.24 -13.26 12.78
CA GLN A 26 -21.57 -13.85 12.87
C GLN A 26 -22.06 -13.60 14.30
N ASP A 27 -23.29 -13.09 14.45
CA ASP A 27 -23.96 -13.11 15.75
C ASP A 27 -24.22 -14.58 16.09
N GLU A 28 -23.29 -15.22 16.81
CA GLU A 28 -23.60 -16.48 17.45
C GLU A 28 -24.64 -16.18 18.55
N SER A 29 -25.88 -16.59 18.32
CA SER A 29 -26.85 -16.66 19.40
C SER A 29 -26.28 -17.60 20.49
N PRO A 30 -26.42 -17.27 21.78
CA PRO A 30 -25.86 -18.06 22.88
C PRO A 30 -26.32 -19.53 22.92
N GLU A 31 -27.32 -19.89 22.13
CA GLU A 31 -27.89 -21.24 22.07
C GLU A 31 -27.03 -22.27 21.32
N LYS A 32 -26.08 -21.84 20.46
CA LYS A 32 -25.20 -22.79 19.73
C LYS A 32 -23.88 -23.12 20.43
N ALA A 33 -23.45 -22.28 21.37
CA ALA A 33 -22.20 -22.49 22.10
C ALA A 33 -22.28 -23.63 23.13
N SER A 34 -23.48 -24.04 23.54
CA SER A 34 -23.68 -25.13 24.50
C SER A 34 -23.58 -26.54 23.89
N GLU A 35 -23.66 -26.69 22.57
CA GLU A 35 -23.60 -28.01 21.92
C GLU A 35 -22.17 -28.44 21.50
N ALA A 36 -21.23 -27.49 21.40
CA ALA A 36 -19.86 -27.77 20.93
C ALA A 36 -18.86 -28.13 22.03
N ALA A 37 -19.23 -28.02 23.31
CA ALA A 37 -18.33 -28.22 24.46
C ALA A 37 -18.16 -29.69 24.90
N GLY A 38 -18.32 -30.65 23.99
CA GLY A 38 -18.26 -32.07 24.32
C GLY A 38 -17.50 -32.94 23.33
N PHE A 39 -16.17 -32.79 23.20
CA PHE A 39 -15.29 -33.93 22.94
C PHE A 39 -13.80 -33.61 23.19
N ASP A 40 -13.06 -34.63 23.62
CA ASP A 40 -11.77 -34.61 24.32
C ASP A 40 -10.49 -34.42 23.46
N THR A 41 -9.49 -33.84 24.15
CA THR A 41 -8.00 -33.91 24.08
C THR A 41 -7.25 -34.70 22.97
N ASP A 42 -6.23 -34.09 22.33
CA ASP A 42 -4.79 -34.40 22.55
C ASP A 42 -3.82 -33.39 21.87
N SER A 43 -2.62 -33.26 22.44
CA SER A 43 -1.57 -32.26 22.18
C SER A 43 -0.55 -32.69 21.11
N SER A 44 -0.19 -31.78 20.19
CA SER A 44 1.19 -31.51 19.72
C SER A 44 1.22 -30.70 18.40
N GLY A 45 1.35 -29.37 18.50
CA GLY A 45 1.50 -28.50 17.31
C GLY A 45 1.58 -26.99 17.60
N GLU A 46 1.96 -26.59 18.82
CA GLU A 46 1.64 -25.27 19.38
C GLU A 46 2.41 -24.07 18.78
N VAL A 47 3.39 -24.26 17.90
CA VAL A 47 4.25 -23.15 17.44
C VAL A 47 3.76 -22.53 16.12
N SER A 48 2.91 -23.19 15.34
CA SER A 48 2.38 -22.64 14.07
C SER A 48 0.97 -22.05 14.20
N ILE A 49 0.19 -22.45 15.20
CA ILE A 49 -1.24 -22.13 15.29
C ILE A 49 -1.45 -20.76 15.97
N ALA A 50 -0.53 -20.34 16.85
CA ALA A 50 -0.65 -19.09 17.59
C ALA A 50 -0.56 -17.85 16.69
N GLU A 51 0.31 -17.84 15.68
CA GLU A 51 0.44 -16.69 14.75
C GLU A 51 -0.78 -16.55 13.82
N ASP A 52 -1.41 -17.67 13.46
CA ASP A 52 -2.64 -17.69 12.67
C ASP A 52 -3.89 -17.34 13.51
N ALA A 53 -3.90 -17.71 14.79
CA ALA A 53 -5.01 -17.40 15.70
C ALA A 53 -5.08 -15.91 16.07
N ILE A 54 -3.94 -15.21 16.19
CA ILE A 54 -3.91 -13.76 16.47
C ILE A 54 -4.49 -12.96 15.29
N ASN A 55 -4.48 -13.51 14.07
CA ASN A 55 -5.02 -12.87 12.87
C ASN A 55 -6.53 -13.12 12.63
N MET A 56 -7.16 -14.07 13.33
CA MET A 56 -8.52 -14.49 12.99
C MET A 56 -9.67 -13.62 13.56
N ASP A 57 -9.46 -12.76 14.55
CA ASP A 57 -10.59 -12.16 15.31
C ASP A 57 -10.79 -10.63 15.20
N GLU A 58 -10.09 -9.92 14.31
CA GLU A 58 -10.35 -8.48 14.19
C GLU A 58 -11.53 -8.14 13.27
N GLY A 59 -11.98 -9.12 12.48
CA GLY A 59 -13.11 -9.00 11.56
C GLY A 59 -13.10 -7.68 10.77
N MET A 60 -14.20 -6.95 10.80
CA MET A 60 -14.32 -5.68 10.07
C MET A 60 -13.53 -4.52 10.69
N GLU A 61 -13.19 -4.59 11.98
CA GLU A 61 -12.37 -3.56 12.62
C GLU A 61 -10.90 -3.71 12.19
N GLY A 62 -10.42 -4.95 12.07
CA GLY A 62 -9.11 -5.26 11.49
C GLY A 62 -9.00 -4.83 10.04
N PHE A 63 -10.07 -5.01 9.25
CA PHE A 63 -10.13 -4.48 7.89
C PHE A 63 -9.93 -2.96 7.87
N LYS A 64 -10.69 -2.22 8.69
CA LYS A 64 -10.58 -0.75 8.74
C LYS A 64 -9.17 -0.34 9.13
N ARG A 65 -8.61 -0.94 10.18
CA ARG A 65 -7.26 -0.62 10.66
C ARG A 65 -6.22 -0.91 9.58
N ASP A 66 -6.36 -2.00 8.85
CA ASP A 66 -5.48 -2.31 7.72
C ASP A 66 -5.62 -1.34 6.56
N PHE A 67 -6.85 -1.02 6.19
CA PHE A 67 -7.18 -0.11 5.10
C PHE A 67 -6.63 1.29 5.34
N VAL A 68 -6.84 1.86 6.54
CA VAL A 68 -6.34 3.20 6.90
C VAL A 68 -4.81 3.25 7.06
N SER A 69 -4.16 2.10 7.25
CA SER A 69 -2.70 2.01 7.31
C SER A 69 -2.03 2.11 5.94
N ARG A 70 -2.79 2.03 4.84
CA ARG A 70 -2.22 2.11 3.50
C ARG A 70 -1.90 3.56 3.13
N ILE A 71 -0.72 3.76 2.55
CA ILE A 71 -0.30 5.09 2.08
C ILE A 71 -1.17 5.49 0.89
N TRP A 72 -2.02 6.49 1.11
CA TRP A 72 -2.91 7.01 0.10
C TRP A 72 -2.32 8.26 -0.56
N LEU A 73 -2.09 8.18 -1.87
CA LEU A 73 -1.53 9.26 -2.67
C LEU A 73 -2.59 9.73 -3.67
N THR A 74 -2.90 11.01 -3.61
CA THR A 74 -3.98 11.66 -4.37
C THR A 74 -3.41 12.74 -5.27
N TYR A 75 -4.28 13.33 -6.09
CA TYR A 75 -3.92 14.56 -6.79
C TYR A 75 -3.50 15.65 -5.81
N ARG A 76 -2.49 16.40 -6.19
CA ARG A 76 -1.99 17.57 -5.47
C ARG A 76 -1.98 18.80 -6.37
N ARG A 77 -1.87 19.94 -5.71
CA ARG A 77 -1.78 21.28 -6.28
C ARG A 77 -0.67 22.02 -5.55
N GLU A 78 -0.20 23.09 -6.16
CA GLU A 78 0.79 24.00 -5.55
C GLU A 78 2.13 23.34 -5.25
N PHE A 79 2.44 22.23 -5.92
CA PHE A 79 3.81 21.70 -5.94
C PHE A 79 4.69 22.53 -6.89
N PRO A 80 6.03 22.47 -6.78
CA PRO A 80 6.93 23.17 -7.70
C PRO A 80 6.66 22.81 -9.16
N ILE A 81 6.86 23.75 -10.08
CA ILE A 81 6.56 23.54 -11.51
C ILE A 81 7.25 22.25 -12.04
N LEU A 82 6.49 21.41 -12.74
CA LEU A 82 7.01 20.23 -13.40
C LEU A 82 7.88 20.64 -14.60
N ASN A 83 9.06 20.03 -14.69
CA ASN A 83 10.06 20.38 -15.71
C ASN A 83 9.48 20.32 -17.13
N GLY A 84 9.78 21.34 -17.94
CA GLY A 84 9.28 21.46 -19.31
C GLY A 84 7.78 21.76 -19.43
N SER A 85 7.13 22.29 -18.38
CA SER A 85 5.70 22.61 -18.38
C SER A 85 5.36 23.86 -17.55
N THR A 86 4.07 24.17 -17.45
CA THR A 86 3.50 25.16 -16.52
C THR A 86 2.68 24.52 -15.40
N PHE A 87 2.68 23.19 -15.29
CA PHE A 87 1.86 22.47 -14.33
C PHE A 87 2.45 22.53 -12.92
N THR A 88 1.63 22.99 -11.98
CA THR A 88 1.81 22.89 -10.52
C THR A 88 0.77 21.96 -9.89
N SER A 89 0.07 21.18 -10.72
CA SER A 89 -0.94 20.21 -10.29
C SER A 89 -1.00 19.02 -11.25
N ASP A 90 -1.31 17.86 -10.70
CA ASP A 90 -1.56 16.63 -11.44
C ASP A 90 -3.05 16.27 -11.57
N CYS A 91 -3.92 17.17 -11.12
CA CYS A 91 -5.37 17.01 -11.27
C CYS A 91 -5.75 16.83 -12.75
N GLY A 92 -6.43 15.71 -13.04
CA GLY A 92 -6.98 15.42 -14.36
C GLY A 92 -6.08 14.58 -15.28
N TRP A 93 -4.85 14.26 -14.88
CA TRP A 93 -3.93 13.46 -15.70
C TRP A 93 -3.00 12.53 -14.89
N GLY A 94 -2.69 12.85 -13.63
CA GLY A 94 -1.73 12.12 -12.80
C GLY A 94 -2.21 10.79 -12.20
N CYS A 95 -3.43 10.33 -12.47
CA CYS A 95 -4.06 9.25 -11.71
C CYS A 95 -3.24 7.97 -11.73
N MET A 96 -2.75 7.56 -12.91
CA MET A 96 -1.96 6.34 -13.04
C MET A 96 -0.59 6.45 -12.34
N LEU A 97 0.02 7.65 -12.33
CA LEU A 97 1.23 7.89 -11.56
C LEU A 97 0.96 7.73 -10.06
N ARG A 98 -0.13 8.31 -9.54
CA ARG A 98 -0.54 8.15 -8.14
C ARG A 98 -0.85 6.70 -7.78
N SER A 99 -1.53 5.97 -8.65
CA SER A 99 -1.77 4.53 -8.49
C SER A 99 -0.46 3.74 -8.42
N GLY A 100 0.50 4.03 -9.31
CA GLY A 100 1.83 3.43 -9.27
C GLY A 100 2.61 3.77 -8.00
N GLN A 101 2.55 5.02 -7.56
CA GLN A 101 3.17 5.44 -6.30
C GLN A 101 2.55 4.68 -5.11
N MET A 102 1.23 4.53 -5.04
CA MET A 102 0.58 3.76 -3.96
C MET A 102 0.98 2.28 -3.98
N MET A 103 1.06 1.68 -5.17
CA MET A 103 1.52 0.30 -5.34
C MET A 103 2.97 0.12 -4.85
N LEU A 104 3.88 1.02 -5.25
CA LEU A 104 5.27 0.99 -4.78
C LEU A 104 5.37 1.28 -3.28
N ALA A 105 4.63 2.27 -2.76
CA ALA A 105 4.60 2.60 -1.35
C ALA A 105 4.15 1.39 -0.51
N GLN A 106 3.14 0.65 -0.97
CA GLN A 106 2.71 -0.58 -0.32
C GLN A 106 3.79 -1.67 -0.35
N ALA A 107 4.50 -1.84 -1.46
CA ALA A 107 5.62 -2.78 -1.53
C ALA A 107 6.73 -2.41 -0.54
N LEU A 108 7.06 -1.13 -0.40
CA LEU A 108 8.06 -0.64 0.56
C LEU A 108 7.60 -0.82 2.00
N VAL A 109 6.31 -0.58 2.31
CA VAL A 109 5.74 -0.88 3.63
C VAL A 109 5.86 -2.37 3.94
N CYS A 110 5.47 -3.25 3.02
CA CYS A 110 5.62 -4.69 3.21
C CYS A 110 7.08 -5.10 3.41
N HIS A 111 8.00 -4.52 2.65
CA HIS A 111 9.43 -4.86 2.71
C HIS A 111 10.10 -4.41 4.02
N PHE A 112 9.83 -3.18 4.48
CA PHE A 112 10.53 -2.60 5.64
C PHE A 112 9.79 -2.75 6.97
N LEU A 113 8.46 -2.87 6.95
CA LEU A 113 7.61 -2.93 8.16
C LEU A 113 6.85 -4.25 8.27
N GLY A 114 6.74 -5.02 7.18
CA GLY A 114 5.94 -6.24 7.13
C GLY A 114 4.48 -6.00 6.79
N ARG A 115 3.82 -7.01 6.21
CA ARG A 115 2.38 -6.95 5.84
C ARG A 115 1.46 -6.77 7.06
N GLY A 116 1.87 -7.30 8.21
CA GLY A 116 1.14 -7.21 9.49
C GLY A 116 1.19 -5.84 10.14
N TRP A 117 2.09 -4.94 9.72
CA TRP A 117 2.20 -3.60 10.30
C TRP A 117 0.93 -2.77 10.08
N ARG A 118 0.57 -1.98 11.11
CA ARG A 118 -0.58 -1.09 11.12
C ARG A 118 -0.18 0.27 11.65
N TRP A 119 -0.63 1.33 10.99
CA TRP A 119 -0.45 2.69 11.44
C TRP A 119 -1.44 3.00 12.57
N ASN A 120 -0.95 3.65 13.63
CA ASN A 120 -1.77 4.15 14.71
C ASN A 120 -1.21 5.50 15.18
N SER A 121 -1.96 6.59 14.97
CA SER A 121 -1.56 7.94 15.42
C SER A 121 -1.91 8.25 16.87
N GLU A 122 -2.80 7.45 17.48
CA GLU A 122 -3.38 7.76 18.80
C GLU A 122 -2.53 7.20 19.94
N VAL A 123 -1.70 6.20 19.66
CA VAL A 123 -0.83 5.56 20.65
C VAL A 123 0.56 6.17 20.55
N ALA A 124 1.00 6.83 21.62
CA ALA A 124 2.39 7.28 21.74
C ALA A 124 3.32 6.07 21.60
N THR A 125 4.42 6.22 20.87
CA THR A 125 5.43 5.17 20.74
C THR A 125 6.06 4.89 22.11
N GLN A 126 5.89 3.67 22.61
CA GLN A 126 6.36 3.26 23.93
C GLN A 126 7.66 2.45 23.88
N THR A 127 7.92 1.79 22.75
CA THR A 127 9.09 0.94 22.56
C THR A 127 10.02 1.50 21.50
N ASP A 128 11.31 1.19 21.61
CA ASP A 128 12.32 1.54 20.60
C ASP A 128 11.96 0.98 19.21
N GLN A 129 11.35 -0.21 19.18
CA GLN A 129 10.84 -0.84 17.97
C GLN A 129 9.75 0.01 17.30
N GLN A 130 8.74 0.46 18.05
CA GLN A 130 7.68 1.32 17.52
C GLN A 130 8.22 2.66 17.01
N GLN A 131 9.21 3.24 17.70
CA GLN A 131 9.87 4.46 17.24
C GLN A 131 10.65 4.23 15.94
N MET A 132 11.28 3.07 15.77
CA MET A 132 11.97 2.70 14.53
C MET A 132 11.00 2.50 13.37
N GLU A 133 9.86 1.84 13.62
CA GLU A 133 8.80 1.65 12.64
C GLU A 133 8.19 2.98 12.20
N GLU A 134 7.92 3.90 13.13
CA GLU A 134 7.40 5.23 12.81
C GLU A 134 8.39 6.04 11.95
N ARG A 135 9.69 6.01 12.30
CA ARG A 135 10.76 6.64 11.49
C ARG A 135 10.81 6.05 10.09
N THR A 136 10.71 4.74 9.98
CA THR A 136 10.72 4.02 8.71
C THR A 136 9.49 4.37 7.87
N HIS A 137 8.29 4.37 8.45
CA HIS A 137 7.06 4.78 7.80
C HIS A 137 7.12 6.22 7.28
N ARG A 138 7.59 7.16 8.11
CA ARG A 138 7.79 8.57 7.72
C ARG A 138 8.82 8.71 6.60
N ARG A 139 9.89 7.92 6.62
CA ARG A 139 10.89 7.88 5.54
C ARG A 139 10.28 7.39 4.23
N ILE A 140 9.47 6.32 4.27
CA ILE A 140 8.74 5.84 3.09
C ILE A 140 7.85 6.96 2.53
N ILE A 141 7.04 7.61 3.35
CA ILE A 141 6.19 8.73 2.92
C ILE A 141 7.03 9.84 2.28
N LYS A 142 8.16 10.20 2.92
CA LYS A 142 9.06 11.25 2.43
C LYS A 142 9.55 10.98 1.01
N TRP A 143 9.82 9.72 0.65
CA TRP A 143 10.27 9.38 -0.69
C TRP A 143 9.25 9.72 -1.81
N PHE A 144 7.97 9.89 -1.48
CA PHE A 144 6.90 10.24 -2.41
C PHE A 144 6.51 11.72 -2.38
N GLY A 145 7.13 12.55 -1.53
CA GLY A 145 6.77 13.97 -1.43
C GLY A 145 6.94 14.69 -2.76
N ASP A 146 5.95 15.49 -3.17
CA ASP A 146 5.89 16.18 -4.48
C ASP A 146 6.87 17.35 -4.58
N GLN A 147 8.16 17.03 -4.46
CA GLN A 147 9.28 17.95 -4.50
C GLN A 147 10.34 17.39 -5.45
N PRO A 148 10.98 18.24 -6.27
CA PRO A 148 12.06 17.85 -7.18
C PRO A 148 13.41 17.75 -6.43
N VAL A 149 13.44 17.00 -5.32
CA VAL A 149 14.62 16.88 -4.46
C VAL A 149 15.08 15.43 -4.35
N ALA A 150 16.38 15.23 -4.07
CA ALA A 150 16.97 13.90 -3.95
C ALA A 150 16.29 13.03 -2.88
N GLN A 151 15.71 13.65 -1.84
CA GLN A 151 15.01 12.96 -0.77
C GLN A 151 13.64 12.39 -1.18
N SER A 152 13.13 12.74 -2.36
CA SER A 152 11.86 12.28 -2.90
C SER A 152 12.03 11.54 -4.24
N PRO A 153 12.73 10.38 -4.26
CA PRO A 153 13.05 9.66 -5.49
C PRO A 153 11.81 9.14 -6.23
N PHE A 154 10.65 9.08 -5.58
CA PHE A 154 9.40 8.61 -6.17
C PHE A 154 8.38 9.75 -6.33
N SER A 155 8.80 11.01 -6.21
CA SER A 155 7.94 12.18 -6.43
C SER A 155 7.40 12.21 -7.85
N ILE A 156 6.26 12.88 -8.04
CA ILE A 156 5.70 13.06 -9.38
C ILE A 156 6.69 13.76 -10.33
N HIS A 157 7.52 14.67 -9.82
CA HIS A 157 8.61 15.29 -10.59
C HIS A 157 9.58 14.27 -11.14
N THR A 158 10.02 13.32 -10.30
CA THR A 158 10.94 12.26 -10.72
C THR A 158 10.28 11.33 -11.74
N LEU A 159 9.03 10.93 -11.50
CA LEU A 159 8.32 10.02 -12.40
C LEU A 159 8.06 10.66 -13.77
N VAL A 160 7.70 11.94 -13.82
CA VAL A 160 7.53 12.69 -15.08
C VAL A 160 8.87 12.84 -15.82
N SER A 161 9.95 13.13 -15.09
CA SER A 161 11.30 13.24 -15.68
C SER A 161 11.75 11.92 -16.33
N LEU A 162 11.55 10.79 -15.64
CA LEU A 162 11.86 9.47 -16.16
C LEU A 162 10.95 9.08 -17.34
N GLY A 163 9.67 9.47 -17.28
CA GLY A 163 8.71 9.27 -18.35
C GLY A 163 9.08 9.96 -19.67
N ALA A 164 9.90 11.00 -19.63
CA ALA A 164 10.39 11.70 -20.83
C ALA A 164 11.16 10.77 -21.78
N SER A 165 11.90 9.80 -21.24
CA SER A 165 12.60 8.77 -22.04
C SER A 165 11.65 7.92 -22.89
N ALA A 166 10.39 7.79 -22.47
CA ALA A 166 9.32 7.08 -23.17
C ALA A 166 8.38 8.04 -23.95
N GLY A 167 8.81 9.28 -24.18
CA GLY A 167 8.04 10.30 -24.90
C GLY A 167 6.85 10.87 -24.11
N LYS A 168 6.79 10.67 -22.79
CA LYS A 168 5.74 11.23 -21.93
C LYS A 168 6.15 12.59 -21.37
N LYS A 169 5.18 13.47 -21.18
CA LYS A 169 5.36 14.77 -20.49
C LYS A 169 4.27 15.00 -19.44
N ALA A 170 4.44 16.07 -18.65
CA ALA A 170 3.39 16.53 -17.75
C ALA A 170 2.09 16.80 -18.55
N GLY A 171 0.96 16.33 -18.02
CA GLY A 171 -0.35 16.41 -18.70
C GLY A 171 -0.72 15.19 -19.54
N ASP A 172 0.25 14.34 -19.93
CA ASP A 172 -0.06 13.12 -20.67
C ASP A 172 -0.68 12.06 -19.77
N TRP A 173 -1.50 11.19 -20.37
CA TRP A 173 -2.03 10.01 -19.70
C TRP A 173 -1.00 8.86 -19.75
N TYR A 174 -0.83 8.20 -18.61
CA TYR A 174 0.07 7.06 -18.45
C TYR A 174 -0.74 5.77 -18.35
N GLY A 175 -0.24 4.70 -18.98
CA GLY A 175 -0.80 3.35 -18.85
C GLY A 175 -0.03 2.52 -17.80
N PRO A 176 -0.61 1.42 -17.29
CA PRO A 176 0.02 0.60 -16.26
C PRO A 176 1.43 0.11 -16.61
N ALA A 177 1.65 -0.38 -17.84
CA ALA A 177 2.95 -0.86 -18.29
C ALA A 177 4.01 0.25 -18.30
N SER A 178 3.66 1.45 -18.79
CA SER A 178 4.54 2.61 -18.79
C SER A 178 4.93 3.01 -17.36
N VAL A 179 3.96 3.04 -16.43
CA VAL A 179 4.24 3.35 -15.03
C VAL A 179 5.10 2.27 -14.37
N ALA A 180 4.87 0.98 -14.65
CA ALA A 180 5.70 -0.11 -14.12
C ALA A 180 7.18 0.06 -14.50
N HIS A 181 7.47 0.38 -15.76
CA HIS A 181 8.84 0.65 -16.21
C HIS A 181 9.42 1.94 -15.60
N ILE A 182 8.61 3.00 -15.44
CA ILE A 182 9.05 4.23 -14.78
C ILE A 182 9.41 3.96 -13.30
N LEU A 183 8.60 3.17 -12.58
CA LEU A 183 8.89 2.80 -11.20
C LEU A 183 10.15 1.95 -11.09
N SER A 184 10.39 1.02 -12.04
CA SER A 184 11.63 0.25 -12.09
C SER A 184 12.86 1.16 -12.22
N GLN A 185 12.81 2.14 -13.14
CA GLN A 185 13.87 3.14 -13.28
C GLN A 185 14.02 4.02 -12.02
N ALA A 186 12.90 4.41 -11.39
CA ALA A 186 12.91 5.24 -10.20
C ALA A 186 13.55 4.54 -9.00
N VAL A 187 13.27 3.24 -8.80
CA VAL A 187 13.89 2.43 -7.75
C VAL A 187 15.39 2.29 -7.98
N ALA A 188 15.81 1.96 -9.21
CA ALA A 188 17.24 1.89 -9.55
C ALA A 188 17.96 3.23 -9.34
N ALA A 189 17.37 4.34 -9.80
CA ALA A 189 17.94 5.68 -9.59
C ALA A 189 17.90 6.14 -8.12
N GLY A 190 16.94 5.63 -7.34
CA GLY A 190 16.82 5.84 -5.91
C GLY A 190 17.91 5.12 -5.12
N GLY A 191 18.25 3.88 -5.50
CA GLY A 191 19.33 3.09 -4.89
C GLY A 191 20.70 3.79 -4.90
N ASN A 192 20.98 4.59 -5.94
CA ASN A 192 22.20 5.40 -6.01
C ASN A 192 22.30 6.51 -4.95
N ARG A 193 21.19 6.85 -4.29
CA ARG A 193 21.07 8.01 -3.37
C ARG A 193 20.55 7.65 -1.98
N HIS A 194 19.93 6.48 -1.83
CA HIS A 194 19.35 5.98 -0.59
C HIS A 194 19.81 4.54 -0.41
N GLN A 195 20.66 4.30 0.59
CA GLN A 195 21.23 2.98 0.88
C GLN A 195 20.15 1.93 1.12
N GLU A 196 19.00 2.34 1.67
CA GLU A 196 17.86 1.45 1.93
C GLU A 196 17.22 0.93 0.64
N LEU A 197 17.38 1.65 -0.48
CA LEU A 197 16.82 1.26 -1.78
C LEU A 197 17.82 0.49 -2.65
N GLU A 198 19.10 0.45 -2.28
CA GLU A 198 20.19 -0.14 -3.08
C GLU A 198 19.93 -1.61 -3.42
N ASN A 199 19.36 -2.36 -2.48
CA ASN A 199 19.11 -3.80 -2.62
C ASN A 199 17.69 -4.13 -3.11
N LEU A 200 16.94 -3.15 -3.60
CA LEU A 200 15.62 -3.37 -4.18
C LEU A 200 15.70 -3.55 -5.69
N ALA A 201 15.17 -4.67 -6.17
CA ALA A 201 14.99 -4.94 -7.58
C ALA A 201 13.51 -4.84 -7.97
N VAL A 202 13.24 -4.19 -9.11
CA VAL A 202 11.90 -4.17 -9.73
C VAL A 202 11.99 -4.88 -11.06
N TYR A 203 11.26 -5.99 -11.17
CA TYR A 203 11.12 -6.75 -12.40
C TYR A 203 9.75 -6.48 -13.03
N VAL A 204 9.74 -6.04 -14.28
CA VAL A 204 8.52 -5.86 -15.07
C VAL A 204 8.43 -7.03 -16.04
N ALA A 205 7.59 -8.01 -15.72
CA ALA A 205 7.37 -9.16 -16.59
C ALA A 205 6.72 -8.71 -17.91
N GLN A 206 7.22 -9.23 -19.02
CA GLN A 206 6.75 -8.96 -20.38
C GLN A 206 6.30 -10.26 -21.04
N ASP A 207 5.48 -10.13 -22.07
CA ASP A 207 5.07 -11.25 -22.94
C ASP A 207 4.39 -12.42 -22.20
N CYS A 208 3.56 -12.09 -21.21
CA CYS A 208 2.68 -13.04 -20.53
C CYS A 208 1.50 -13.43 -21.46
N ALA A 209 1.80 -14.23 -22.48
CA ALA A 209 0.83 -14.85 -23.39
C ALA A 209 0.28 -16.17 -22.83
#